data_AF-A0A2E6UL72-F1
#
_entry.id   AF-A0A2E6UL72-F1
#
_cell.length_a   1.000
_cell.length_b   1.000
_cell.length_c   1.000
_cell.angle_alpha   90.00
_cell.angle_beta   90.00
_cell.angle_gamma   90.00
#
_symmetry.space_group_name_H-M   'P 1'
#
loop_
_entity.id
_entity.type
_entity.pdbx_description
1 polymer ?
#
loop_
_entity_poly.entity_id
_entity_poly.type
_entity_poly.pdbx_seq_one_letter_code
_entity_poly.pdbx_strand_id
1 'polypeptide(L)'
;MPCPAVAPGVVADLRLPLEGLGSEVDADGAAPGGHQPRRVGHQVLGVDDRWRGASQSGHPVEAGVGAFVRREKGDFVGREALLARDERPRRWAAAYLAVDVDVAECVGGEGVFRDGRPVGLTSSGGHGYTADQVYAFAFVSPEDAVPGTELEVMVFGDLYPARVLGEAAYDPANERLRM
;
A
#
# COMPACT_ATOMS: atom_id res chain seq x y z
N MET A 1 27.30 -13.72 18.66
CA MET A 1 28.05 -13.52 17.40
C MET A 1 28.15 -12.02 17.18
N PRO A 2 29.30 -11.45 16.82
CA PRO A 2 29.36 -10.03 16.49
C PRO A 2 28.54 -9.76 15.22
N CYS A 3 27.64 -8.79 15.29
CA CYS A 3 26.85 -8.30 14.16
C CYS A 3 27.81 -7.74 13.09
N PRO A 4 27.66 -8.08 11.80
CA PRO A 4 28.47 -7.43 10.78
C PRO A 4 28.17 -5.93 10.77
N ALA A 5 29.22 -5.11 10.81
CA ALA A 5 29.07 -3.66 10.71
C ALA A 5 28.39 -3.30 9.37
N VAL A 6 27.25 -2.62 9.46
CA VAL A 6 26.54 -2.11 8.28
C VAL A 6 27.38 -0.97 7.69
N ALA A 7 27.68 -1.04 6.40
CA ALA A 7 28.40 0.03 5.73
C ALA A 7 27.59 1.34 5.78
N PRO A 8 28.22 2.51 5.96
CA PRO A 8 27.52 3.78 6.00
C PRO A 8 26.73 4.00 4.70
N GLY A 9 25.44 4.30 4.83
CA GLY A 9 24.51 4.49 3.71
C GLY A 9 23.70 3.25 3.31
N VAL A 10 23.94 2.08 3.92
CA VAL A 10 23.12 0.89 3.67
C VAL A 10 21.88 0.90 4.57
N VAL A 11 20.70 0.86 3.94
CA VAL A 11 19.42 0.67 4.64
C VAL A 11 19.15 -0.83 4.76
N ALA A 12 19.02 -1.34 5.99
CA ALA A 12 18.80 -2.77 6.25
C ALA A 12 17.83 -3.01 7.42
N ASP A 13 17.13 -4.15 7.38
CA ASP A 13 16.36 -4.66 8.53
C ASP A 13 17.31 -5.42 9.48
N LEU A 14 17.60 -4.83 10.64
CA LEU A 14 18.52 -5.37 11.64
C LEU A 14 17.76 -6.29 12.61
N ARG A 15 18.17 -7.56 12.68
CA ARG A 15 17.64 -8.53 13.64
C ARG A 15 18.59 -8.72 14.79
N LEU A 16 18.29 -8.07 15.92
CA LEU A 16 19.14 -8.02 17.09
C LEU A 16 18.51 -8.77 18.28
N PRO A 17 19.30 -9.46 19.12
CA PRO A 17 18.81 -9.97 20.39
C PRO A 17 18.37 -8.79 21.29
N LEU A 18 17.26 -8.98 22.02
CA LEU A 18 16.64 -7.92 22.83
C LEU A 18 17.61 -7.25 23.81
N GLU A 19 18.60 -8.00 24.29
CA GLU A 19 19.63 -7.55 25.24
C GLU A 19 20.60 -6.51 24.66
N GLY A 20 20.79 -6.47 23.33
CA GLY A 20 21.71 -5.56 22.64
C GLY A 20 21.05 -4.29 22.09
N LEU A 21 19.71 -4.19 22.19
CA LEU A 21 18.94 -3.18 21.46
C LEU A 21 19.38 -1.75 21.83
N GLY A 22 19.54 -1.44 23.12
CA GLY A 22 19.85 -0.08 23.58
C GLY A 22 21.22 0.44 23.10
N SER A 23 22.25 -0.40 23.12
CA SER A 23 23.61 0.01 22.75
C SER A 23 23.80 0.28 21.26
N GLU A 24 23.00 -0.35 20.39
CA GLU A 24 23.07 -0.14 18.94
C GLU A 24 22.29 1.11 18.49
N VAL A 25 21.12 1.41 19.09
CA VAL A 25 20.36 2.62 18.72
C VAL A 25 21.16 3.90 18.99
N ASP A 26 21.93 3.91 20.08
CA ASP A 26 22.80 5.03 20.45
C ASP A 26 24.04 5.14 19.54
N ALA A 27 24.51 4.03 18.97
CA ALA A 27 25.70 3.98 18.12
C ALA A 27 25.43 4.47 16.69
N ASP A 28 24.22 4.21 16.16
CA ASP A 28 23.85 4.60 14.79
C ASP A 28 23.53 6.10 14.66
N GLY A 29 23.29 6.81 15.78
CA GLY A 29 23.01 8.25 15.79
C GLY A 29 21.77 8.68 15.00
N ALA A 30 20.96 7.72 14.53
CA ALA A 30 19.76 7.95 13.76
C ALA A 30 18.59 8.33 14.69
N ALA A 31 17.91 9.44 14.39
CA ALA A 31 16.69 9.79 15.09
C ALA A 31 15.64 8.67 14.90
N PRO A 32 14.98 8.19 15.97
CA PRO A 32 14.01 7.12 15.85
C PRO A 32 12.82 7.58 15.00
N GLY A 33 12.65 6.97 13.82
CA GLY A 33 11.45 7.14 13.01
C GLY A 33 10.26 6.50 13.70
N GLY A 34 9.30 7.32 14.17
CA GLY A 34 8.07 6.84 14.78
C GLY A 34 7.17 6.05 13.82
N HIS A 35 6.05 5.52 14.32
CA HIS A 35 5.12 4.75 13.51
C HIS A 35 4.48 5.57 12.36
N GLN A 36 4.18 6.85 12.61
CA GLN A 36 3.57 7.76 11.64
C GLN A 36 4.44 8.00 10.39
N PRO A 37 5.73 8.38 10.48
CA PRO A 37 6.56 8.58 9.30
C PRO A 37 6.78 7.30 8.47
N ARG A 38 6.76 6.11 9.09
CA ARG A 38 6.83 4.84 8.34
C ARG A 38 5.57 4.59 7.52
N ARG A 39 4.40 4.85 8.11
CA ARG A 39 3.09 4.68 7.46
C ARG A 39 2.99 5.54 6.21
N VAL A 40 3.40 6.79 6.32
CA VAL A 40 3.44 7.71 5.17
C VAL A 40 4.38 7.20 4.09
N GLY A 41 5.58 6.73 4.45
CA GLY A 41 6.52 6.15 3.50
C GLY A 41 5.93 5.02 2.65
N HIS A 42 5.20 4.09 3.27
CA HIS A 42 4.56 2.98 2.54
C HIS A 42 3.50 3.46 1.54
N GLN A 43 2.73 4.48 1.90
CA GLN A 43 1.63 4.98 1.07
C GLN A 43 2.15 5.65 -0.19
N VAL A 44 3.15 6.53 -0.07
CA VAL A 44 3.73 7.20 -1.24
C VAL A 44 4.44 6.21 -2.17
N LEU A 45 4.99 5.12 -1.61
CA LEU A 45 5.59 4.01 -2.37
C LEU A 45 4.56 3.05 -2.99
N GLY A 46 3.25 3.25 -2.79
CA GLY A 46 2.23 2.36 -3.34
C GLY A 46 2.12 1.00 -2.63
N VAL A 47 2.48 0.93 -1.34
CA VAL A 47 2.41 -0.29 -0.51
C VAL A 47 1.29 -0.19 0.53
N ASP A 48 0.28 -1.09 0.44
CA ASP A 48 -0.74 -1.24 1.50
C ASP A 48 -0.18 -2.12 2.64
N ASP A 49 0.11 -1.50 3.78
CA ASP A 49 0.69 -2.17 4.95
C ASP A 49 -0.35 -2.71 5.93
N ARG A 50 -1.62 -2.32 5.78
CA ARG A 50 -2.70 -2.74 6.70
C ARG A 50 -3.38 -4.02 6.26
N TRP A 51 -3.28 -4.40 4.98
CA TRP A 51 -3.86 -5.63 4.41
C TRP A 51 -5.35 -5.85 4.72
N ARG A 52 -6.06 -4.83 5.24
CA ARG A 52 -7.46 -4.94 5.66
C ARG A 52 -8.38 -5.28 4.49
N GLY A 53 -8.01 -4.86 3.29
CA GLY A 53 -8.75 -5.21 2.09
C GLY A 53 -8.38 -6.57 1.50
N ALA A 54 -7.17 -7.08 1.73
CA ALA A 54 -6.77 -8.42 1.27
C ALA A 54 -7.56 -9.54 1.97
N SER A 55 -7.95 -9.36 3.23
CA SER A 55 -8.91 -10.26 3.89
C SER A 55 -10.31 -10.22 3.28
N GLN A 56 -10.68 -9.14 2.58
CA GLN A 56 -12.01 -8.98 1.98
C GLN A 56 -12.10 -9.57 0.57
N SER A 57 -11.01 -9.56 -0.20
CA SER A 57 -11.01 -10.12 -1.57
C SER A 57 -10.69 -11.62 -1.59
N GLY A 58 -9.85 -12.12 -0.68
CA GLY A 58 -9.43 -13.52 -0.60
C GLY A 58 -8.65 -14.02 -1.83
N HIS A 59 -8.32 -13.13 -2.78
CA HIS A 59 -7.63 -13.46 -4.02
C HIS A 59 -6.42 -12.53 -4.26
N PRO A 60 -5.19 -13.07 -4.44
CA PRO A 60 -3.97 -12.27 -4.51
C PRO A 60 -3.99 -11.20 -5.62
N VAL A 61 -4.62 -11.50 -6.75
CA VAL A 61 -4.66 -10.53 -7.86
C VAL A 61 -5.69 -9.44 -7.62
N GLU A 62 -6.80 -9.75 -6.93
CA GLU A 62 -7.79 -8.73 -6.55
C GLU A 62 -7.21 -7.81 -5.45
N ALA A 63 -6.32 -8.34 -4.61
CA ALA A 63 -5.57 -7.60 -3.60
C ALA A 63 -4.34 -6.83 -4.12
N GLY A 64 -4.09 -6.81 -5.44
CA GLY A 64 -2.95 -6.07 -6.02
C GLY A 64 -1.58 -6.74 -5.83
N VAL A 65 -1.52 -7.95 -5.28
CA VAL A 65 -0.26 -8.66 -4.94
C VAL A 65 0.00 -9.87 -5.84
N GLY A 66 -0.66 -9.91 -6.99
CA GLY A 66 -0.53 -11.00 -7.97
C GLY A 66 0.91 -11.22 -8.46
N ALA A 67 1.74 -10.17 -8.46
CA ALA A 67 3.15 -10.25 -8.85
C ALA A 67 4.00 -11.15 -7.92
N PHE A 68 3.59 -11.32 -6.67
CA PHE A 68 4.29 -12.17 -5.71
C PHE A 68 3.91 -13.65 -5.80
N VAL A 69 2.91 -13.99 -6.64
CA VAL A 69 2.43 -15.36 -6.80
C VAL A 69 3.11 -16.01 -8.00
N ARG A 70 4.08 -16.89 -7.72
CA ARG A 70 4.75 -17.72 -8.74
C ARG A 70 3.91 -18.95 -9.06
N ARG A 71 3.09 -18.87 -10.11
CA ARG A 71 2.18 -19.95 -10.53
C ARG A 71 2.93 -21.17 -11.07
N GLU A 72 4.12 -20.97 -11.63
CA GLU A 72 4.97 -22.00 -12.22
C GLU A 72 5.86 -22.71 -11.20
N LYS A 73 5.79 -22.35 -9.91
CA LYS A 73 6.61 -22.97 -8.84
C LYS A 73 6.31 -24.47 -8.67
N GLY A 74 5.19 -24.97 -9.20
CA GLY A 74 4.67 -26.30 -8.96
C GLY A 74 3.56 -26.25 -7.90
N ASP A 75 3.44 -27.29 -7.09
CA ASP A 75 2.35 -27.38 -6.11
C ASP A 75 2.61 -26.57 -4.84
N PHE A 76 1.58 -25.83 -4.41
CA PHE A 76 1.55 -25.09 -3.16
C PHE A 76 0.12 -25.06 -2.61
N VAL A 77 0.00 -24.82 -1.30
CA VAL A 77 -1.29 -24.76 -0.61
C VAL A 77 -2.16 -23.66 -1.23
N GLY A 78 -3.34 -24.04 -1.74
CA GLY A 78 -4.30 -23.11 -2.37
C GLY A 78 -4.11 -22.89 -3.87
N ARG A 79 -3.20 -23.60 -4.55
CA ARG A 79 -2.98 -23.47 -6.00
C ARG A 79 -4.23 -23.75 -6.82
N GLU A 80 -4.92 -24.87 -6.57
CA GLU A 80 -6.13 -25.23 -7.31
C GLU A 80 -7.25 -24.21 -7.10
N ALA A 81 -7.42 -23.74 -5.85
CA ALA A 81 -8.39 -22.70 -5.51
C ALA A 81 -8.08 -21.37 -6.20
N LEU A 82 -6.80 -21.01 -6.31
CA LEU A 82 -6.34 -19.83 -7.05
C LEU A 82 -6.70 -19.93 -8.53
N LEU A 83 -6.37 -21.06 -9.18
CA LEU A 83 -6.66 -21.29 -10.60
C LEU A 83 -8.17 -21.29 -10.87
N ALA A 84 -8.97 -21.96 -10.04
CA ALA A 84 -10.42 -21.98 -10.16
C ALA A 84 -11.06 -20.59 -9.93
N ARG A 85 -10.43 -19.72 -9.13
CA ARG A 85 -10.90 -18.34 -8.93
C ARG A 85 -10.54 -17.44 -10.12
N ASP A 86 -9.38 -17.64 -10.74
CA ASP A 86 -8.92 -16.91 -11.93
C ASP A 86 -9.86 -17.13 -13.13
N GLU A 87 -10.57 -18.25 -13.22
CA GLU A 87 -11.58 -18.53 -14.27
C GLU A 87 -12.88 -17.72 -14.11
N ARG A 88 -13.10 -17.10 -12.95
CA ARG A 88 -14.32 -16.33 -12.66
C ARG A 88 -14.06 -14.83 -12.84
N PRO A 89 -15.07 -14.05 -13.27
CA PRO A 89 -14.94 -12.60 -13.31
C PRO A 89 -14.58 -12.07 -11.91
N ARG A 90 -13.67 -11.09 -11.93
CA ARG A 90 -13.24 -10.39 -10.72
C ARG A 90 -14.35 -9.46 -10.28
N ARG A 91 -14.57 -9.43 -8.97
CA ARG A 91 -15.60 -8.55 -8.38
C ARG A 91 -15.01 -7.24 -7.91
N TRP A 92 -13.76 -7.29 -7.48
CA TRP A 92 -13.05 -6.16 -6.89
C TRP A 92 -11.63 -6.10 -7.45
N ALA A 93 -11.09 -4.90 -7.51
CA ALA A 93 -9.70 -4.63 -7.80
C ALA A 93 -9.18 -3.58 -6.82
N ALA A 94 -7.98 -3.84 -6.29
CA ALA A 94 -7.24 -2.85 -5.52
C ALA A 94 -6.78 -1.71 -6.46
N ALA A 95 -7.09 -0.48 -6.07
CA ALA A 95 -6.70 0.75 -6.74
C ALA A 95 -5.92 1.64 -5.77
N TYR A 96 -4.89 2.30 -6.28
CA TYR A 96 -4.13 3.32 -5.57
C TYR A 96 -4.63 4.70 -6.00
N LEU A 97 -5.02 5.54 -5.05
CA LEU A 97 -5.72 6.81 -5.27
C LEU A 97 -4.89 7.98 -4.75
N ALA A 98 -4.81 9.06 -5.51
CA ALA A 98 -4.54 10.39 -4.99
C ALA A 98 -5.87 11.09 -4.70
N VAL A 99 -6.07 11.60 -3.49
CA VAL A 99 -7.30 12.27 -3.06
C VAL A 99 -6.99 13.74 -2.82
N ASP A 100 -7.76 14.62 -3.44
CA ASP A 100 -7.66 16.07 -3.27
C ASP A 100 -8.51 16.49 -2.07
N VAL A 101 -7.96 16.29 -0.87
CA VAL A 101 -8.60 16.61 0.41
C VAL A 101 -7.62 17.37 1.30
N ASP A 102 -8.08 18.48 1.84
CA ASP A 102 -7.31 19.41 2.67
C ASP A 102 -7.71 19.37 4.15
N VAL A 103 -8.91 18.84 4.45
CA VAL A 103 -9.45 18.80 5.82
C VAL A 103 -8.93 17.63 6.64
N ALA A 104 -8.66 16.48 6.03
CA ALA A 104 -8.28 15.25 6.73
C ALA A 104 -7.71 14.17 5.81
N GLU A 105 -6.89 13.30 6.39
CA GLU A 105 -6.39 12.11 5.73
C GLU A 105 -7.43 10.98 5.68
N CYS A 106 -7.35 10.14 4.65
CA CYS A 106 -8.08 8.87 4.62
C CYS A 106 -7.47 7.88 5.63
N VAL A 107 -8.31 7.15 6.37
CA VAL A 107 -7.88 6.15 7.36
C VAL A 107 -8.19 4.73 6.89
N GLY A 108 -9.24 4.57 6.09
CA GLY A 108 -9.79 3.30 5.61
C GLY A 108 -11.24 3.11 6.06
N GLY A 109 -12.09 2.63 5.16
CA GLY A 109 -13.54 2.45 5.35
C GLY A 109 -14.39 3.59 4.79
N GLU A 110 -13.77 4.58 4.16
CA GLU A 110 -14.44 5.64 3.40
C GLU A 110 -15.08 5.08 2.12
N GLY A 111 -16.26 5.61 1.77
CA GLY A 111 -16.96 5.25 0.54
C GLY A 111 -16.29 5.86 -0.69
N VAL A 112 -16.16 5.07 -1.75
CA VAL A 112 -15.66 5.53 -3.05
C VAL A 112 -16.81 5.56 -4.04
N PHE A 113 -16.90 6.66 -4.78
CA PHE A 113 -17.99 6.97 -5.69
C PHE A 113 -17.47 7.30 -7.09
N ARG A 114 -18.29 7.05 -8.10
CA ARG A 114 -18.11 7.52 -9.47
C ARG A 114 -19.48 7.99 -9.97
N ASP A 115 -19.58 9.23 -10.43
CA ASP A 115 -20.83 9.83 -10.90
C ASP A 115 -21.99 9.69 -9.89
N GLY A 116 -21.70 9.88 -8.60
CA GLY A 116 -22.66 9.72 -7.51
C GLY A 116 -23.09 8.28 -7.18
N ARG A 117 -22.48 7.26 -7.81
CA ARG A 117 -22.73 5.84 -7.50
C ARG A 117 -21.62 5.26 -6.64
N PRO A 118 -21.94 4.49 -5.58
CA PRO A 118 -20.91 3.81 -4.79
C PRO A 118 -20.26 2.70 -5.62
N VAL A 119 -18.95 2.80 -5.81
CA VAL A 119 -18.13 1.84 -6.58
C VAL A 119 -17.17 1.05 -5.71
N GLY A 120 -16.98 1.44 -4.45
CA GLY A 120 -16.05 0.74 -3.57
C GLY A 120 -15.86 1.35 -2.19
N LEU A 121 -14.84 0.86 -1.50
CA LEU A 121 -14.44 1.29 -0.16
C LEU A 121 -12.92 1.40 -0.08
N THR A 122 -12.43 2.40 0.65
CA THR A 122 -10.99 2.52 0.97
C THR A 122 -10.58 1.44 1.98
N SER A 123 -9.37 0.89 1.85
CA SER A 123 -8.78 -0.04 2.82
C SER A 123 -7.86 0.68 3.81
N SER A 124 -7.03 1.58 3.31
CA SER A 124 -6.05 2.34 4.07
C SER A 124 -5.74 3.65 3.33
N GLY A 125 -5.18 4.64 4.03
CA GLY A 125 -4.74 5.90 3.44
C GLY A 125 -3.91 6.73 4.41
N GLY A 126 -3.36 7.85 3.94
CA GLY A 126 -2.61 8.82 4.72
C GLY A 126 -1.93 9.89 3.85
N HIS A 127 -1.25 10.85 4.49
CA HIS A 127 -0.67 12.01 3.81
C HIS A 127 0.76 11.79 3.34
N GLY A 128 1.03 11.97 2.06
CA GLY A 128 2.37 11.96 1.50
C GLY A 128 3.07 13.30 1.67
N TYR A 129 3.79 13.49 2.78
CA TYR A 129 4.47 14.76 3.10
C TYR A 129 5.43 15.26 2.01
N THR A 130 6.03 14.38 1.21
CA THR A 130 6.96 14.78 0.13
C THR A 130 6.26 15.48 -1.03
N ALA A 131 5.00 15.09 -1.30
CA ALA A 131 4.22 15.60 -2.43
C ALA A 131 3.03 16.47 -1.98
N ASP A 132 2.87 16.68 -0.67
CA ASP A 132 1.76 17.37 -0.02
C ASP A 132 0.38 16.91 -0.54
N GLN A 133 0.22 15.59 -0.66
CA GLN A 133 -0.96 14.97 -1.25
C GLN A 133 -1.44 13.81 -0.38
N VAL A 134 -2.75 13.69 -0.19
CA VAL A 134 -3.36 12.53 0.47
C VAL A 134 -3.47 11.36 -0.50
N TYR A 135 -3.07 10.18 -0.05
CA TYR A 135 -3.17 8.94 -0.80
C TYR A 135 -4.03 7.91 -0.08
N ALA A 136 -4.75 7.09 -0.85
CA ALA A 136 -5.57 6.02 -0.33
C ALA A 136 -5.50 4.76 -1.20
N PHE A 137 -5.64 3.59 -0.59
CA PHE A 137 -5.93 2.35 -1.27
C PHE A 137 -7.41 2.07 -1.19
N ALA A 138 -8.00 1.60 -2.27
CA ALA A 138 -9.41 1.25 -2.33
C ALA A 138 -9.66 -0.05 -3.07
N PHE A 139 -10.72 -0.75 -2.68
CA PHE A 139 -11.27 -1.86 -3.44
C PHE A 139 -12.48 -1.35 -4.20
N VAL A 140 -12.33 -1.24 -5.52
CA VAL A 140 -13.36 -0.73 -6.44
C VAL A 140 -13.69 -1.80 -7.49
N SER A 141 -14.71 -1.57 -8.30
CA SER A 141 -14.99 -2.46 -9.44
C SER A 141 -13.80 -2.47 -10.41
N PRO A 142 -13.53 -3.58 -11.13
CA PRO A 142 -12.40 -3.65 -12.06
C PRO A 142 -12.38 -2.55 -13.14
N GLU A 143 -13.54 -2.05 -13.54
CA GLU A 143 -13.70 -0.95 -14.51
C GLU A 143 -13.38 0.44 -13.93
N ASP A 144 -13.39 0.56 -12.61
CA ASP A 144 -13.08 1.79 -11.86
C ASP A 144 -11.61 1.82 -11.40
N ALA A 145 -10.91 0.67 -11.43
CA ALA A 145 -9.51 0.54 -11.02
C ALA A 145 -8.49 0.90 -12.12
N VAL A 146 -8.95 1.45 -13.25
CA VAL A 146 -8.07 1.79 -14.39
C VAL A 146 -7.30 3.07 -14.07
N PRO A 147 -5.95 3.10 -14.22
CA PRO A 147 -5.16 4.32 -14.02
C PRO A 147 -5.70 5.52 -14.82
N GLY A 148 -5.72 6.69 -14.20
CA GLY A 148 -6.29 7.92 -14.77
C GLY A 148 -7.81 8.04 -14.64
N THR A 149 -8.47 7.05 -14.05
CA THR A 149 -9.88 7.17 -13.68
C THR A 149 -10.07 8.22 -12.60
N GLU A 150 -11.04 9.12 -12.81
CA GLU A 150 -11.55 10.04 -11.79
C GLU A 150 -12.66 9.35 -10.96
N LEU A 151 -12.56 9.51 -9.64
CA LEU A 151 -13.46 9.00 -8.61
C LEU A 151 -13.68 10.10 -7.58
N GLU A 152 -14.56 9.84 -6.62
CA GLU A 152 -14.78 10.68 -5.46
C GLU A 152 -14.66 9.83 -4.20
N VAL A 153 -14.02 10.36 -3.15
CA VAL A 153 -13.92 9.69 -1.85
C VAL A 153 -14.71 10.50 -0.83
N MET A 154 -15.59 9.82 -0.10
CA MET A 154 -16.39 10.44 0.95
C MET A 154 -15.59 10.55 2.25
N VAL A 155 -15.14 11.76 2.59
CA VAL A 155 -14.38 12.05 3.81
C VAL A 155 -15.26 12.92 4.70
N PHE A 156 -15.55 12.45 5.92
CA PHE A 156 -16.41 13.13 6.90
C PHE A 156 -17.79 13.59 6.40
N GLY A 157 -18.30 12.99 5.32
CA GLY A 157 -19.62 13.27 4.75
C GLY A 157 -19.59 14.10 3.47
N ASP A 158 -18.45 14.67 3.13
CA ASP A 158 -18.25 15.43 1.89
C ASP A 158 -17.50 14.58 0.85
N LEU A 159 -17.80 14.80 -0.43
CA LEU A 159 -17.16 14.11 -1.56
C LEU A 159 -15.97 14.93 -2.05
N TYR A 160 -14.80 14.30 -2.06
CA TYR A 160 -13.56 14.89 -2.54
C TYR A 160 -13.10 14.19 -3.82
N PRO A 161 -12.63 14.95 -4.83
CA PRO A 161 -12.07 14.36 -6.05
C PRO A 161 -10.90 13.43 -5.75
N ALA A 162 -10.84 12.31 -6.45
CA ALA A 162 -9.75 11.36 -6.34
C ALA A 162 -9.41 10.78 -7.71
N ARG A 163 -8.13 10.48 -7.94
CA ARG A 163 -7.66 9.91 -9.21
C ARG A 163 -6.90 8.61 -8.98
N VAL A 164 -7.21 7.61 -9.78
CA VAL A 164 -6.48 6.33 -9.78
C VAL A 164 -5.09 6.52 -10.37
N LEU A 165 -4.08 6.14 -9.61
CA LEU A 165 -2.68 6.16 -9.98
C LEU A 165 -2.25 4.80 -10.55
N GLY A 166 -1.42 4.83 -11.60
CA GLY A 166 -0.87 3.62 -12.23
C GLY A 166 0.51 3.20 -11.69
N GLU A 167 1.18 4.10 -10.99
CA GLU A 167 2.53 3.91 -10.44
C GLU A 167 2.62 4.49 -9.03
N ALA A 168 3.69 4.13 -8.33
CA ALA A 168 4.00 4.71 -7.03
C ALA A 168 4.20 6.22 -7.17
N ALA A 169 3.70 6.99 -6.21
CA ALA A 169 3.82 8.45 -6.24
C ALA A 169 5.26 8.94 -5.99
N TYR A 170 6.10 8.07 -5.43
CA TYR A 170 7.51 8.35 -5.18
C TYR A 170 8.39 7.17 -5.59
N ASP A 171 9.51 7.49 -6.25
CA ASP A 171 10.49 6.52 -6.80
C ASP A 171 9.85 5.35 -7.57
N PRO A 172 9.08 5.62 -8.65
CA PRO A 172 8.40 4.57 -9.42
C PRO A 172 9.37 3.57 -10.07
N ALA A 173 10.60 4.01 -10.38
CA ALA A 173 11.66 3.18 -10.94
C ALA A 173 12.43 2.35 -9.88
N ASN A 174 12.15 2.58 -8.60
CA ASN A 174 12.81 1.95 -7.46
C ASN A 174 14.34 2.08 -7.53
N GLU A 175 14.83 3.24 -7.98
CA GLU A 175 16.25 3.49 -8.21
C GLU A 175 17.01 3.64 -6.89
N ARG A 176 16.39 4.24 -5.88
CA ARG A 176 17.07 4.55 -4.60
C ARG A 176 17.30 3.30 -3.74
N LEU A 177 16.47 2.27 -3.92
CA LEU A 177 16.58 0.98 -3.23
C LEU A 177 17.50 -0.02 -3.94
N ARG A 178 17.88 0.24 -5.20
CA ARG A 178 18.73 -0.66 -6.00
C ARG A 178 20.21 -0.28 -5.98
N MET A 179 20.55 0.90 -5.45
CA MET A 179 21.93 1.39 -5.34
C MET A 179 22.73 0.72 -4.23
#